data_AF-A0A7S7QW52-F1
#
_entry.id   AF-A0A7S7QW52-F1
#
_cell.length_a   1.000
_cell.length_b   1.000
_cell.length_c   1.000
_cell.angle_alpha   90.00
_cell.angle_beta   90.00
_cell.angle_gamma   90.00
#
_symmetry.space_group_name_H-M   'P 1'
#
loop_
_entity.id
_entity.type
_entity.pdbx_description
1 polymer ?
#
loop_
_entity_poly.entity_id
_entity_poly.type
_entity_poly.pdbx_seq_one_letter_code
_entity_poly.pdbx_strand_id
1 'polypeptide(L)'
;MMTPYLKPLMIVSLTVAFATAVHAQDADVGKAEFQASCASCHGADGRGKGPVSVLLKAPPTDLTSLVKDNNGVFPINTVYETIDGRRAISAHGTHEMPIWGERFNPVKSLPHTVDPPYDALDPSRDLREVVVRTRILAVIDYLNRIQQK
;
A
#
# COMPACT_ATOMS: atom_id res chain seq x y z
N MET A 1 -29.79 41.93 -64.04
CA MET A 1 -29.98 42.65 -62.76
C MET A 1 -29.92 41.65 -61.63
N MET A 2 -29.10 41.96 -60.62
CA MET A 2 -28.97 41.37 -59.27
C MET A 2 -28.91 39.84 -59.06
N THR A 3 -27.72 39.37 -58.66
CA THR A 3 -27.56 38.34 -57.62
C THR A 3 -27.91 38.91 -56.24
N PRO A 4 -28.33 38.08 -55.25
CA PRO A 4 -27.35 37.67 -54.24
C PRO A 4 -27.48 36.23 -53.72
N TYR A 5 -26.30 35.62 -53.52
CA TYR A 5 -25.87 34.74 -52.42
C TYR A 5 -26.83 33.74 -51.76
N LEU A 6 -26.44 32.46 -51.79
CA LEU A 6 -26.18 31.69 -50.57
C LEU A 6 -25.19 30.54 -50.86
N LYS A 7 -23.98 30.61 -50.28
CA LYS A 7 -22.99 29.53 -50.30
C LYS A 7 -23.38 28.47 -49.25
N PRO A 8 -23.39 27.17 -49.54
CA PRO A 8 -23.16 26.18 -48.50
C PRO A 8 -21.64 26.00 -48.36
N LEU A 9 -21.12 26.61 -47.31
CA LEU A 9 -19.80 26.35 -46.75
C LEU A 9 -19.79 24.93 -46.16
N MET A 10 -18.71 24.18 -46.45
CA MET A 10 -18.10 23.10 -45.65
C MET A 10 -19.01 22.09 -44.93
N ILE A 11 -18.89 20.81 -45.29
CA ILE A 11 -18.63 19.77 -44.28
C ILE A 11 -17.65 18.73 -44.87
N VAL A 12 -16.36 19.06 -44.85
CA VAL A 12 -15.30 18.05 -44.71
C VAL A 12 -14.73 18.30 -43.33
N SER A 13 -15.04 17.43 -42.36
CA SER A 13 -14.30 17.31 -41.10
C SER A 13 -14.64 15.99 -40.42
N LEU A 14 -13.87 14.97 -40.79
CA LEU A 14 -13.07 14.17 -39.87
C LEU A 14 -13.74 13.80 -38.53
N THR A 15 -14.53 12.72 -38.52
CA THR A 15 -14.81 11.97 -37.29
C THR A 15 -13.59 11.13 -36.92
N VAL A 16 -12.55 11.76 -36.37
CA VAL A 16 -11.57 11.03 -35.55
C VAL A 16 -12.30 10.71 -34.25
N ALA A 17 -12.82 9.49 -34.16
CA ALA A 17 -13.23 8.91 -32.90
C ALA A 17 -11.96 8.80 -32.04
N PHE A 18 -11.76 9.78 -31.16
CA PHE A 18 -10.81 9.68 -30.08
C PHE A 18 -11.27 8.53 -29.17
N ALA A 19 -10.76 7.33 -29.43
CA ALA A 19 -10.72 6.29 -28.43
C ALA A 19 -9.73 6.75 -27.36
N THR A 20 -10.18 7.61 -26.45
CA THR A 20 -9.46 7.81 -25.19
C THR A 20 -9.58 6.50 -24.45
N ALA A 21 -8.57 5.64 -24.59
CA ALA A 21 -8.33 4.58 -23.63
C ALA A 21 -8.26 5.27 -22.27
N VAL A 22 -9.31 5.10 -21.46
CA VAL A 22 -9.27 5.41 -20.03
C VAL A 22 -8.26 4.43 -19.46
N HIS A 23 -6.98 4.81 -19.47
CA HIS A 23 -6.02 4.22 -18.58
C HIS A 23 -6.48 4.61 -17.18
N ALA A 24 -7.18 3.70 -16.51
CA ALA A 24 -7.17 3.69 -15.06
C ALA A 24 -5.69 3.72 -14.67
N GLN A 25 -5.21 4.86 -14.17
CA GLN A 25 -4.00 4.82 -13.36
C GLN A 25 -4.40 3.98 -12.16
N ASP A 26 -4.09 2.68 -12.20
CA ASP A 26 -4.19 1.84 -11.01
C ASP A 26 -3.41 2.58 -9.92
N ALA A 27 -4.15 3.18 -8.99
CA ALA A 27 -3.54 3.83 -7.85
C ALA A 27 -2.70 2.74 -7.16
N ASP A 28 -1.40 2.97 -7.01
CA ASP A 28 -0.52 1.97 -6.41
C ASP A 28 -0.90 1.80 -4.93
N VAL A 29 -1.78 0.83 -4.68
CA VAL A 29 -2.33 0.53 -3.35
C VAL A 29 -1.20 0.15 -2.40
N GLY A 30 -0.21 -0.61 -2.88
CA GLY A 30 0.95 -1.00 -2.07
C GLY A 30 1.79 0.20 -1.64
N LYS A 31 2.04 1.14 -2.56
CA LYS A 31 2.71 2.41 -2.26
C LYS A 31 1.89 3.25 -1.29
N ALA A 32 0.58 3.35 -1.48
CA ALA A 32 -0.30 4.12 -0.60
C ALA A 32 -0.31 3.54 0.82
N GLU A 33 -0.42 2.22 0.97
CA GLU A 33 -0.35 1.55 2.27
C GLU A 33 1.04 1.73 2.92
N PHE A 34 2.12 1.61 2.14
CA PHE A 34 3.47 1.87 2.62
C PHE A 34 3.64 3.32 3.11
N GLN A 35 3.16 4.30 2.34
CA GLN A 35 3.21 5.71 2.74
C GLN A 35 2.43 5.97 4.02
N ALA A 36 1.29 5.30 4.18
CA ALA A 36 0.39 5.53 5.29
C ALA A 36 0.83 4.83 6.59
N SER A 37 1.66 3.78 6.51
CA SER A 37 1.99 2.94 7.67
C SER A 37 3.48 2.71 7.91
N CYS A 38 4.33 2.81 6.89
CA CYS A 38 5.76 2.47 6.98
C CYS A 38 6.67 3.70 6.82
N ALA A 39 6.26 4.68 6.02
CA ALA A 39 7.11 5.79 5.62
C ALA A 39 7.50 6.76 6.74
N SER A 40 6.74 6.83 7.84
CA SER A 40 7.11 7.65 9.00
C SER A 40 8.46 7.23 9.60
N CYS A 41 8.74 5.92 9.60
CA CYS A 41 9.99 5.34 10.08
C CYS A 41 10.96 5.07 8.93
N HIS A 42 10.52 4.40 7.87
CA HIS A 42 11.39 3.97 6.78
C HIS A 42 11.62 5.03 5.69
N GLY A 43 10.95 6.19 5.75
CA GLY A 43 11.02 7.23 4.72
C GLY A 43 10.10 6.93 3.54
N ALA A 44 9.72 7.97 2.80
CA ALA A 44 8.85 7.83 1.63
C ALA A 44 9.51 7.01 0.50
N ASP A 45 10.85 6.92 0.50
CA ASP A 45 11.67 6.15 -0.42
C ASP A 45 12.07 4.77 0.14
N GLY A 46 11.67 4.44 1.37
CA GLY A 46 11.99 3.16 2.01
C GLY A 46 13.42 3.02 2.52
N ARG A 47 14.24 4.07 2.49
CA ARG A 47 15.69 4.01 2.78
C ARG A 47 16.07 4.14 4.26
N GLY A 48 15.09 4.02 5.16
CA GLY A 48 15.30 4.12 6.61
C GLY A 48 15.36 5.56 7.15
N LYS A 49 15.06 6.57 6.32
CA LYS A 49 15.20 8.00 6.64
C LYS A 49 13.85 8.69 6.85
N GLY A 50 12.93 8.02 7.55
CA GLY A 50 11.63 8.61 7.89
C GLY A 50 11.75 9.75 8.91
N PRO A 51 10.77 10.65 8.98
CA PRO A 51 10.79 11.80 9.89
C PRO A 51 10.98 11.44 11.36
N VAL A 52 10.56 10.25 11.79
CA VAL A 52 10.75 9.80 13.18
C VAL A 52 11.98 8.92 13.37
N SER A 53 12.71 8.57 12.32
CA SER A 53 13.81 7.59 12.41
C SER A 53 14.92 8.02 13.37
N VAL A 54 15.17 9.33 13.49
CA VAL A 54 16.16 9.93 14.40
C VAL A 54 15.80 9.79 15.88
N LEU A 55 14.53 9.51 16.19
CA LEU A 55 14.04 9.33 17.55
C LEU A 55 14.06 7.86 18.00
N LEU A 56 14.32 6.93 17.07
CA LEU A 56 14.31 5.51 17.35
C LEU A 56 15.65 5.05 17.94
N LYS A 57 15.58 4.11 18.88
CA LYS A 57 16.77 3.52 19.51
C LYS A 57 17.67 2.79 18.51
N ALA A 58 17.06 2.19 17.49
CA ALA A 58 17.75 1.56 16.38
C ALA A 58 17.27 2.19 15.07
N PRO A 59 18.18 2.51 14.14
CA PRO A 59 17.79 3.07 12.85
C PRO A 59 16.96 2.04 12.06
N PRO A 60 15.87 2.46 11.39
CA PRO A 60 15.12 1.60 10.49
C PRO A 60 15.99 1.09 9.34
N THR A 61 15.80 -0.18 8.97
CA THR A 61 16.48 -0.80 7.83
C THR A 61 16.13 -0.08 6.52
N ASP A 62 17.10 -0.02 5.60
CA ASP A 62 16.86 0.32 4.20
C ASP A 62 16.11 -0.84 3.53
N LEU A 63 14.80 -0.67 3.36
CA LEU A 63 13.92 -1.68 2.78
C LEU A 63 14.13 -1.85 1.27
N THR A 64 14.91 -0.98 0.62
CA THR A 64 15.24 -1.10 -0.82
C THR A 64 16.43 -2.03 -1.07
N SER A 65 17.10 -2.50 -0.02
CA SER A 65 18.27 -3.40 -0.11
C SER A 65 17.96 -4.86 0.24
N LEU A 66 16.70 -5.21 0.52
CA LEU A 66 16.31 -6.55 0.97
C LEU A 66 16.74 -7.66 0.01
N VAL A 67 16.62 -7.47 -1.30
CA VAL A 67 17.10 -8.44 -2.30
C VAL A 67 18.59 -8.68 -2.18
N LYS A 68 19.38 -7.60 -2.12
CA LYS A 68 20.84 -7.68 -1.97
C LYS A 68 21.23 -8.37 -0.67
N ASP A 69 20.55 -8.04 0.42
CA ASP A 69 20.81 -8.58 1.75
C ASP A 69 20.38 -10.06 1.89
N ASN A 70 19.56 -10.55 0.96
CA ASN A 70 19.05 -11.93 0.92
C ASN A 70 19.48 -12.67 -0.36
N ASN A 71 20.75 -12.50 -0.74
CA ASN A 71 21.40 -13.25 -1.82
C ASN A 71 20.70 -13.15 -3.19
N GLY A 72 20.13 -11.99 -3.51
CA GLY A 72 19.44 -11.74 -4.77
C GLY A 72 17.98 -12.20 -4.78
N VAL A 73 17.42 -12.65 -3.66
CA VAL A 73 16.03 -13.10 -3.56
C VAL A 73 15.26 -12.19 -2.59
N PHE A 74 14.09 -11.72 -3.01
CA PHE A 74 13.23 -10.94 -2.12
C PHE A 74 12.58 -11.86 -1.07
N PRO A 75 12.77 -11.62 0.24
CA PRO A 75 12.39 -12.57 1.28
C PRO A 75 10.90 -12.44 1.69
N ILE A 76 9.97 -12.80 0.81
CA ILE A 76 8.51 -12.60 0.98
C ILE A 76 8.01 -13.06 2.36
N ASN A 77 8.31 -14.30 2.77
CA ASN A 77 7.80 -14.86 4.03
C ASN A 77 8.33 -14.08 5.24
N THR A 78 9.62 -13.76 5.25
CA THR A 78 10.25 -12.99 6.34
C THR A 78 9.63 -11.59 6.45
N VAL A 79 9.36 -10.94 5.31
CA VAL A 79 8.69 -9.63 5.30
C VAL A 79 7.25 -9.76 5.78
N TYR A 80 6.52 -10.77 5.31
CA TYR A 80 5.15 -11.04 5.76
C TYR A 80 5.09 -11.24 7.27
N GLU A 81 5.93 -12.12 7.83
CA GLU A 81 5.96 -12.41 9.27
C GLU A 81 6.41 -11.21 10.10
N THR A 82 7.21 -10.31 9.52
CA THR A 82 7.61 -9.06 10.17
C THR A 82 6.46 -8.07 10.21
N ILE A 83 5.67 -7.96 9.13
CA ILE A 83 4.53 -7.05 9.06
C ILE A 83 3.35 -7.61 9.86
N ASP A 84 3.08 -8.90 9.82
CA ASP A 84 2.00 -9.48 10.63
C ASP A 84 2.37 -9.57 12.11
N GLY A 85 3.66 -9.61 12.46
CA GLY A 85 4.14 -9.61 13.84
C GLY A 85 4.43 -11.01 14.41
N ARG A 86 4.36 -12.08 13.61
CA ARG A 86 4.86 -13.41 14.00
C ARG A 86 6.38 -13.43 14.19
N ARG A 87 7.09 -12.52 13.53
CA ARG A 87 8.52 -12.29 13.72
C ARG A 87 8.76 -11.05 14.56
N ALA A 88 9.28 -11.24 15.77
CA ALA A 88 9.67 -10.14 16.63
C ALA A 88 10.90 -9.40 16.07
N ILE A 89 10.75 -8.11 15.81
CA ILE A 89 11.85 -7.20 15.48
C ILE A 89 11.99 -6.20 16.63
N SER A 90 13.13 -6.18 17.32
CA SER A 90 13.32 -5.32 18.50
C SER A 90 13.08 -3.82 18.21
N ALA A 91 13.29 -3.38 16.97
CA ALA A 91 13.04 -2.00 16.54
C ALA A 91 11.54 -1.64 16.40
N HIS A 92 10.64 -2.64 16.38
CA HIS A 92 9.21 -2.46 16.19
C HIS A 92 8.41 -2.51 17.52
N GLY A 93 9.05 -2.70 18.69
CA GLY A 93 8.41 -2.65 20.01
C GLY A 93 7.75 -3.96 20.46
N THR A 94 6.71 -3.91 21.31
CA THR A 94 5.92 -5.08 21.75
C THR A 94 4.80 -5.38 20.76
N HIS A 95 4.69 -6.64 20.29
CA HIS A 95 3.85 -7.03 19.17
C HIS A 95 2.64 -7.87 19.61
N GLU A 96 1.45 -7.25 19.71
CA GLU A 96 0.17 -7.97 19.79
C GLU A 96 -0.49 -7.96 18.41
N MET A 97 -0.88 -9.11 17.87
CA MET A 97 -1.52 -9.14 16.57
C MET A 97 -2.96 -8.58 16.62
N PRO A 98 -3.34 -7.65 15.72
CA PRO A 98 -2.46 -6.90 14.81
C PRO A 98 -1.89 -5.63 15.46
N ILE A 99 -0.56 -5.50 15.42
CA ILE A 99 0.22 -4.52 16.20
C ILE A 99 0.21 -3.12 15.57
N TRP A 100 0.02 -3.01 14.25
CA TRP A 100 0.11 -1.75 13.51
C TRP A 100 -1.15 -0.85 13.61
N GLY A 101 -1.97 -1.01 14.65
CA GLY A 101 -3.14 -0.16 14.93
C GLY A 101 -4.33 -0.38 13.99
N GLU A 102 -5.31 0.53 14.03
CA GLU A 102 -6.64 0.45 13.36
C GLU A 102 -6.61 0.07 11.86
N ARG A 103 -5.50 0.31 11.15
CA ARG A 103 -5.37 0.02 9.70
C ARG A 103 -5.13 -1.46 9.39
N PHE A 104 -4.54 -2.19 10.32
CA PHE A 104 -4.32 -3.64 10.23
C PHE A 104 -4.98 -4.42 11.37
N ASN A 105 -5.54 -3.71 12.36
CA ASN A 105 -6.32 -4.24 13.46
C ASN A 105 -7.80 -3.84 13.32
N PRO A 106 -8.62 -4.72 12.74
CA PRO A 106 -10.03 -4.42 12.55
C PRO A 106 -10.85 -4.60 13.85
N VAL A 107 -10.21 -4.94 14.97
CA VAL A 107 -10.78 -4.97 16.33
C VAL A 107 -10.62 -3.63 17.05
N LYS A 108 -9.66 -2.77 16.65
CA LYS A 108 -9.35 -1.53 17.39
C LYS A 108 -10.35 -0.38 17.12
N SER A 109 -11.13 -0.48 16.04
CA SER A 109 -12.32 0.36 15.80
C SER A 109 -13.54 -0.08 16.62
N LEU A 110 -13.44 -1.20 17.34
CA LEU A 110 -14.33 -1.58 18.42
C LEU A 110 -13.65 -1.17 19.74
N PRO A 111 -14.42 -0.81 20.79
CA PRO A 111 -13.83 -0.53 22.10
C PRO A 111 -12.88 -1.66 22.51
N HIS A 112 -11.79 -1.33 23.21
CA HIS A 112 -10.73 -2.24 23.70
C HIS A 112 -11.20 -3.36 24.66
N THR A 113 -12.48 -3.71 24.60
CA THR A 113 -13.27 -4.62 25.42
C THR A 113 -14.05 -5.60 24.54
N VAL A 114 -13.53 -5.99 23.36
CA VAL A 114 -14.10 -7.17 22.70
C VAL A 114 -13.56 -8.38 23.43
N ASP A 115 -14.36 -8.91 24.35
CA ASP A 115 -14.02 -10.13 25.07
C ASP A 115 -13.67 -11.22 24.04
N PRO A 116 -12.55 -11.97 24.20
CA PRO A 116 -12.13 -12.98 23.23
C PRO A 116 -13.22 -13.98 22.79
N PRO A 117 -14.16 -14.39 23.68
CA PRO A 117 -15.32 -15.18 23.28
C PRO A 117 -16.28 -14.46 22.32
N TYR A 118 -16.46 -13.14 22.43
CA TYR A 118 -17.33 -12.36 21.53
C TYR A 118 -16.67 -12.10 20.17
N ASP A 119 -15.35 -11.89 20.10
CA ASP A 119 -14.63 -11.79 18.81
C ASP A 119 -14.72 -13.10 18.01
N ALA A 120 -14.65 -14.25 18.69
CA ALA A 120 -14.83 -15.55 18.05
C ALA A 120 -16.23 -15.78 17.46
N LEU A 121 -17.23 -15.01 17.91
CA LEU A 121 -18.61 -15.08 17.45
C LEU A 121 -18.95 -14.02 16.40
N ASP A 122 -18.03 -13.10 16.09
CA ASP A 122 -18.23 -12.05 15.09
C ASP A 122 -18.16 -12.65 13.67
N PRO A 123 -19.26 -12.67 12.90
CA PRO A 123 -19.30 -13.23 11.55
C PRO A 123 -18.46 -12.43 10.54
N SER A 124 -18.02 -11.21 10.88
CA SER A 124 -17.15 -10.40 10.03
C SER A 124 -15.65 -10.68 10.23
N ARG A 125 -15.28 -11.51 11.20
CA ARG A 125 -13.89 -11.85 11.54
C ARG A 125 -13.09 -12.36 10.34
N ASP A 126 -13.66 -13.24 9.53
CA ASP A 126 -12.95 -13.80 8.37
C ASP A 126 -12.72 -12.72 7.30
N LEU A 127 -13.68 -11.82 7.11
CA LEU A 127 -13.55 -10.68 6.19
C LEU A 127 -12.45 -9.72 6.67
N ARG A 128 -12.39 -9.49 7.98
CA ARG A 128 -11.36 -8.71 8.65
C ARG A 128 -9.96 -9.28 8.38
N GLU A 129 -9.77 -10.58 8.54
CA GLU A 129 -8.49 -11.25 8.26
C GLU A 129 -8.10 -11.15 6.77
N VAL A 130 -9.05 -11.36 5.85
CA VAL A 130 -8.82 -11.24 4.40
C VAL A 130 -8.37 -9.83 4.02
N VAL A 131 -9.00 -8.79 4.56
CA VAL A 131 -8.62 -7.39 4.28
C VAL A 131 -7.20 -7.12 4.77
N VAL A 132 -6.85 -7.55 5.98
CA VAL A 132 -5.50 -7.37 6.54
C VAL A 132 -4.46 -8.05 5.67
N ARG A 133 -4.67 -9.33 5.35
CA ARG A 133 -3.78 -10.10 4.47
C ARG A 133 -3.61 -9.42 3.12
N THR A 134 -4.68 -8.94 2.51
CA THR A 134 -4.63 -8.24 1.22
C THR A 134 -3.77 -6.98 1.29
N ARG A 135 -3.90 -6.17 2.36
CA ARG A 135 -3.07 -4.97 2.54
C ARG A 135 -1.59 -5.32 2.75
N ILE A 136 -1.29 -6.35 3.56
CA ILE A 136 0.09 -6.82 3.77
C ILE A 136 0.71 -7.24 2.44
N LEU A 137 -0.01 -8.04 1.64
CA LEU A 137 0.46 -8.49 0.34
C LEU A 137 0.68 -7.33 -0.64
N ALA A 138 -0.18 -6.31 -0.62
CA ALA A 138 0.03 -5.11 -1.44
C ALA A 138 1.31 -4.36 -1.05
N VAL A 139 1.61 -4.22 0.25
CA VAL A 139 2.87 -3.62 0.71
C VAL A 139 4.08 -4.47 0.32
N ILE A 140 4.00 -5.80 0.47
CA ILE A 140 5.08 -6.73 0.07
C ILE A 140 5.38 -6.60 -1.42
N ASP A 141 4.35 -6.55 -2.25
CA ASP A 141 4.48 -6.35 -3.70
C ASP A 141 5.14 -5.00 -4.02
N TYR A 142 4.72 -3.91 -3.38
CA TYR A 142 5.40 -2.61 -3.50
C TYR A 142 6.87 -2.67 -3.07
N LEU A 143 7.17 -3.27 -1.92
CA LEU A 143 8.54 -3.44 -1.42
C LEU A 143 9.40 -4.22 -2.42
N ASN A 144 8.88 -5.30 -3.00
CA ASN A 144 9.57 -6.06 -4.02
C ASN A 144 9.90 -5.22 -5.27
N ARG A 145 9.00 -4.32 -5.69
CA ARG A 145 9.21 -3.44 -6.86
C ARG A 145 10.27 -2.36 -6.66
N ILE A 146 10.50 -1.90 -5.42
CA ILE A 146 11.43 -0.79 -5.13
C ILE A 146 12.85 -1.24 -4.80
N GLN A 147 13.16 -2.53 -4.97
CA GLN A 147 14.49 -3.06 -4.67
C GLN A 147 15.54 -2.46 -5.61
N GLN A 148 16.68 -2.09 -5.04
CA GLN A 148 17.87 -1.70 -5.80
C GLN A 148 18.39 -2.93 -6.55
N LYS A 149 18.66 -2.78 -7.84
CA LYS A 149 19.23 -3.83 -8.70
C LYS A 149 20.75 -3.85 -8.59
#